data_AF-A0A1E4K458-F1
#
_entry.id   AF-A0A1E4K458-F1
#
_cell.length_a   1.000
_cell.length_b   1.000
_cell.length_c   1.000
_cell.angle_alpha   90.00
_cell.angle_beta   90.00
_cell.angle_gamma   90.00
#
_symmetry.space_group_name_H-M   'P 1'
#
loop_
_entity.id
_entity.type
_entity.pdbx_description
1 polymer ?
#
loop_
_entity_poly.entity_id
_entity_poly.type
_entity_poly.pdbx_seq_one_letter_code
_entity_poly.pdbx_strand_id
1 'polypeptide(L)'
;MGFLVLAAVALPALAEDGALLRKQRFSGSAHVGNVQLAPVQFEFSCHPATNGSLNIEVVLTRDEPAGGFPLDQFEGPDGFGTEHDAAQWSVDTRGTGLNVNGGINGWYGVDGDGFIFGRSQDNRKPDGFDKLLRAVTAPDAKRLRLSVAAPDKKSAAFQAELALDGQQAAIREIVAPCLR
;
A
#
# COMPACT_ATOMS: atom_id res chain seq x y z
N MET A 1 -31.53 19.34 57.50
CA MET A 1 -30.99 18.26 56.65
C MET A 1 -31.46 18.50 55.23
N GLY A 2 -30.63 19.12 54.39
CA GLY A 2 -30.96 19.43 53.00
C GLY A 2 -30.29 18.42 52.07
N PHE A 3 -31.08 17.77 51.22
CA PHE A 3 -30.59 16.86 50.19
C PHE A 3 -30.12 17.65 48.97
N LEU A 4 -28.85 17.49 48.60
CA LEU A 4 -28.28 17.94 47.33
C LEU A 4 -28.63 16.90 46.26
N VAL A 5 -29.42 17.31 45.27
CA VAL A 5 -29.68 16.53 44.06
C VAL A 5 -28.58 16.85 43.05
N LEU A 6 -27.64 15.93 42.83
CA LEU A 6 -26.72 16.01 41.69
C LEU A 6 -27.46 15.57 40.43
N ALA A 7 -27.73 16.53 39.54
CA ALA A 7 -28.18 16.26 38.18
C ALA A 7 -26.96 15.78 37.36
N ALA A 8 -26.97 14.51 36.96
CA ALA A 8 -26.02 13.97 36.00
C ALA A 8 -26.37 14.54 34.60
N VAL A 9 -25.52 15.42 34.09
CA VAL A 9 -25.59 15.88 32.70
C VAL A 9 -25.00 14.76 31.84
N ALA A 10 -25.87 14.00 31.16
CA ALA A 10 -25.45 13.07 30.13
C ALA A 10 -24.99 13.87 28.91
N LEU A 11 -23.68 13.88 28.64
CA LEU A 11 -23.14 14.37 27.38
C LEU A 11 -23.55 13.38 26.26
N PRO A 12 -24.09 13.85 25.13
CA PRO A 12 -24.31 12.98 23.99
C PRO A 12 -22.94 12.50 23.48
N ALA A 13 -22.76 11.18 23.42
CA ALA A 13 -21.65 10.59 22.70
C ALA A 13 -21.79 11.03 21.23
N LEU A 14 -20.88 11.89 20.78
CA LEU A 14 -20.64 12.09 19.36
C LEU A 14 -20.22 10.72 18.82
N ALA A 15 -21.11 10.06 18.09
CA ALA A 15 -20.73 8.93 17.28
C ALA A 15 -19.65 9.46 16.32
N GLU A 16 -18.42 8.99 16.49
CA GLU A 16 -17.36 9.24 15.51
C GLU A 16 -17.81 8.64 14.19
N ASP A 17 -18.22 9.48 13.26
CA ASP A 17 -18.28 9.17 11.83
C ASP A 17 -16.84 8.89 11.37
N GLY A 18 -16.35 7.69 11.64
CA GLY A 18 -14.99 7.29 11.31
C GLY A 18 -14.86 5.78 11.34
N ALA A 19 -15.18 5.12 10.24
CA ALA A 19 -14.84 3.71 10.10
C ALA A 19 -13.33 3.52 10.34
N LEU A 20 -12.95 2.64 11.27
CA LEU A 20 -11.56 2.45 11.68
C LEU A 20 -10.65 2.08 10.50
N LEU A 21 -9.43 2.65 10.47
CA LEU A 21 -8.36 2.24 9.56
C LEU A 21 -8.07 0.74 9.74
N ARG A 22 -8.16 0.00 8.65
CA ARG A 22 -7.78 -1.42 8.58
C ARG A 22 -6.44 -1.51 7.87
N LYS A 23 -5.48 -2.24 8.43
CA LYS A 23 -4.20 -2.48 7.78
C LYS A 23 -3.65 -3.87 8.08
N GLN A 24 -2.95 -4.46 7.12
CA GLN A 24 -2.27 -5.74 7.29
C GLN A 24 -1.03 -5.83 6.41
N ARG A 25 0.04 -6.41 6.96
CA ARG A 25 1.30 -6.67 6.26
C ARG A 25 1.40 -8.13 5.83
N PHE A 26 2.02 -8.34 4.67
CA PHE A 26 2.31 -9.64 4.10
C PHE A 26 3.77 -9.67 3.63
N SER A 27 4.49 -10.72 3.98
CA SER A 27 5.89 -10.87 3.56
C SER A 27 5.99 -11.10 2.04
N GLY A 28 6.92 -10.39 1.42
CA GLY A 28 7.29 -10.53 0.02
C GLY A 28 8.81 -10.57 -0.17
N SER A 29 9.22 -10.63 -1.42
CA SER A 29 10.63 -10.60 -1.84
C SER A 29 10.89 -9.39 -2.72
N ALA A 30 12.09 -8.80 -2.65
CA ALA A 30 12.48 -7.73 -3.55
C ALA A 30 13.87 -7.95 -4.14
N HIS A 31 14.11 -7.37 -5.33
CA HIS A 31 15.40 -7.40 -5.99
C HIS A 31 15.62 -6.15 -6.83
N VAL A 32 16.88 -5.86 -7.15
CA VAL A 32 17.30 -4.80 -8.07
C VAL A 32 18.23 -5.43 -9.09
N GLY A 33 17.76 -5.59 -10.32
CA GLY A 33 18.45 -6.39 -11.33
C GLY A 33 18.68 -7.82 -10.83
N ASN A 34 19.93 -8.26 -10.72
CA ASN A 34 20.29 -9.59 -10.21
C ASN A 34 20.59 -9.62 -8.70
N VAL A 35 20.44 -8.49 -8.01
CA VAL A 35 20.74 -8.38 -6.56
C VAL A 35 19.46 -8.64 -5.77
N GLN A 36 19.42 -9.78 -5.07
CA GLN A 36 18.35 -10.09 -4.13
C GLN A 36 18.50 -9.20 -2.88
N LEU A 37 17.41 -8.54 -2.48
CA LEU A 37 17.34 -7.76 -1.25
C LEU A 37 16.77 -8.63 -0.10
N ALA A 38 16.84 -8.10 1.12
CA ALA A 38 16.10 -8.67 2.25
C ALA A 38 14.59 -8.73 1.99
N PRO A 39 13.86 -9.60 2.69
CA PRO A 39 12.40 -9.67 2.59
C PRO A 39 11.75 -8.30 2.85
N VAL A 40 10.78 -7.97 2.02
CA VAL A 40 9.98 -6.73 2.14
C VAL A 40 8.60 -7.05 2.70
N GLN A 41 7.89 -6.04 3.18
CA GLN A 41 6.49 -6.19 3.58
C GLN A 41 5.58 -5.45 2.61
N PHE A 42 4.55 -6.12 2.12
CA PHE A 42 3.44 -5.50 1.43
C PHE A 42 2.38 -5.14 2.46
N GLU A 43 2.13 -3.85 2.69
CA GLU A 43 1.04 -3.38 3.53
C GLU A 43 -0.16 -3.01 2.66
N PHE A 44 -1.32 -3.57 2.98
CA PHE A 44 -2.60 -3.12 2.45
C PHE A 44 -3.31 -2.36 3.54
N SER A 45 -3.86 -1.19 3.22
CA SER A 45 -4.66 -0.44 4.18
C SER A 45 -5.90 0.20 3.54
N CYS A 46 -6.98 0.25 4.31
CA CYS A 46 -8.26 0.82 3.91
C CYS A 46 -8.84 1.60 5.07
N HIS A 47 -9.09 2.88 4.86
CA HIS A 47 -9.81 3.74 5.79
C HIS A 47 -11.20 4.02 5.20
N PRO A 48 -12.30 3.36 5.58
CA PRO A 48 -13.56 3.36 4.81
C PRO A 48 -14.39 4.67 4.84
N ALA A 49 -13.84 5.78 5.33
CA ALA A 49 -14.52 7.06 5.41
C ALA A 49 -14.83 7.69 4.04
N THR A 50 -15.72 8.69 4.00
CA THR A 50 -16.08 9.43 2.78
C THR A 50 -14.88 10.09 2.12
N ASN A 51 -13.94 10.59 2.91
CA ASN A 51 -12.63 11.15 2.53
C ASN A 51 -11.48 10.20 2.90
N GLY A 52 -11.77 8.91 3.06
CA GLY A 52 -10.76 7.92 3.39
C GLY A 52 -9.95 7.48 2.16
N SER A 53 -9.06 6.53 2.36
CA SER A 53 -8.14 6.06 1.31
C SER A 53 -7.99 4.55 1.29
N LEU A 54 -7.60 4.06 0.13
CA LEU A 54 -7.15 2.70 -0.11
C LEU A 54 -5.69 2.77 -0.54
N ASN A 55 -4.81 2.05 0.18
CA ASN A 55 -3.37 2.12 -0.04
C ASN A 55 -2.78 0.73 -0.19
N ILE A 56 -1.73 0.67 -1.02
CA ILE A 56 -0.76 -0.41 -1.02
C ILE A 56 0.64 0.18 -0.84
N GLU A 57 1.42 -0.45 0.02
CA GLU A 57 2.78 -0.03 0.31
C GLU A 57 3.73 -1.22 0.23
N VAL A 58 4.95 -0.99 -0.25
CA VAL A 58 6.08 -1.90 -0.12
C VAL A 58 7.07 -1.27 0.85
N VAL A 59 7.22 -1.90 2.00
CA VAL A 59 8.06 -1.45 3.11
C VAL A 59 9.36 -2.25 3.09
N LEU A 60 10.48 -1.56 2.89
CA LEU A 60 11.82 -2.11 3.03
C LEU A 60 12.21 -2.14 4.51
N THR A 61 13.11 -3.04 4.89
CA THR A 61 13.70 -3.06 6.23
C THR A 61 14.80 -2.01 6.35
N ARG A 62 14.90 -1.32 7.49
CA ARG A 62 15.78 -0.16 7.72
C ARG A 62 17.26 -0.38 7.40
N ASP A 63 17.78 -1.59 7.61
CA ASP A 63 19.23 -1.84 7.61
C ASP A 63 19.82 -2.20 6.23
N GLU A 64 19.01 -2.18 5.16
CA GLU A 64 19.42 -2.75 3.88
C GLU A 64 19.60 -1.69 2.79
N PRO A 65 20.79 -1.60 2.16
CA PRO A 65 20.94 -0.81 0.95
C PRO A 65 20.06 -1.42 -0.14
N ALA A 66 19.31 -0.59 -0.86
CA ALA A 66 18.43 -1.04 -1.95
C ALA A 66 19.19 -1.48 -3.21
N GLY A 67 20.29 -2.24 -3.07
CA GLY A 67 21.03 -2.83 -4.19
C GLY A 67 21.55 -1.81 -5.21
N GLY A 68 21.80 -0.57 -4.79
CA GLY A 68 22.20 0.54 -5.68
C GLY A 68 21.04 1.29 -6.35
N PHE A 69 19.79 0.97 -6.03
CA PHE A 69 18.63 1.74 -6.48
C PHE A 69 18.59 3.12 -5.78
N PRO A 70 18.36 4.23 -6.51
CA PRO A 70 18.47 5.58 -5.95
C PRO A 70 17.21 6.00 -5.19
N LEU A 71 16.99 5.42 -3.99
CA LEU A 71 15.80 5.66 -3.16
C LEU A 71 15.57 7.15 -2.86
N ASP A 72 16.63 7.91 -2.58
CA ASP A 72 16.54 9.32 -2.21
C ASP A 72 15.91 10.19 -3.32
N GLN A 73 15.95 9.75 -4.58
CA GLN A 73 15.30 10.47 -5.69
C GLN A 73 13.78 10.28 -5.71
N PHE A 74 13.24 9.34 -4.93
CA PHE A 74 11.80 9.09 -4.80
C PHE A 74 11.22 9.68 -3.51
N GLU A 75 12.04 10.24 -2.63
CA GLU A 75 11.58 10.74 -1.34
C GLU A 75 10.78 12.05 -1.48
N GLY A 76 9.61 12.09 -0.85
CA GLY A 76 8.82 13.31 -0.67
C GLY A 76 7.79 13.58 -1.78
N PRO A 77 7.05 14.70 -1.65
CA PRO A 77 5.97 15.05 -2.58
C PRO A 77 6.47 15.37 -3.99
N ASP A 78 7.70 15.88 -4.11
CA ASP A 78 8.35 16.24 -5.37
C ASP A 78 9.35 15.15 -5.83
N GLY A 79 9.25 13.94 -5.27
CA GLY A 79 10.07 12.80 -5.66
C GLY A 79 9.77 12.37 -7.10
N PHE A 80 10.77 11.80 -7.78
CA PHE A 80 10.69 11.36 -9.18
C PHE A 80 9.46 10.47 -9.45
N GLY A 81 9.12 9.59 -8.51
CA GLY A 81 7.97 8.70 -8.64
C GLY A 81 6.61 9.41 -8.65
N THR A 82 6.50 10.61 -8.06
CA THR A 82 5.25 11.38 -8.03
C THR A 82 5.04 12.15 -9.34
N GLU A 83 6.13 12.63 -9.94
CA GLU A 83 6.11 13.43 -11.17
C GLU A 83 6.07 12.59 -12.46
N HIS A 84 6.40 11.30 -12.36
CA HIS A 84 6.51 10.40 -13.50
C HIS A 84 5.77 9.08 -13.28
N ASP A 85 5.32 8.46 -14.38
CA ASP A 85 4.80 7.08 -14.36
C ASP A 85 5.95 6.07 -14.20
N ALA A 86 6.60 6.11 -13.04
CA ALA A 86 7.79 5.32 -12.73
C ALA A 86 7.44 3.92 -12.22
N ALA A 87 6.20 3.67 -11.80
CA ALA A 87 5.78 2.39 -11.23
C ALA A 87 4.81 1.63 -12.13
N GLN A 88 5.00 0.32 -12.17
CA GLN A 88 4.06 -0.64 -12.73
C GLN A 88 3.69 -1.65 -11.65
N TRP A 89 2.40 -1.73 -11.35
CA TRP A 89 1.81 -2.80 -10.57
C TRP A 89 1.25 -3.86 -11.50
N SER A 90 1.53 -5.12 -11.21
CA SER A 90 1.08 -6.25 -12.01
C SER A 90 0.50 -7.37 -11.15
N VAL A 91 -0.58 -7.98 -11.61
CA VAL A 91 -1.17 -9.18 -10.99
C VAL A 91 -1.14 -10.30 -11.99
N ASP A 92 -0.40 -11.35 -11.66
CA ASP A 92 -0.43 -12.60 -12.41
C ASP A 92 -1.66 -13.41 -11.97
N THR A 93 -2.52 -13.75 -12.93
CA THR A 93 -3.68 -14.62 -12.74
C THR A 93 -3.51 -15.89 -13.57
N ARG A 94 -4.44 -16.85 -13.48
CA ARG A 94 -4.45 -18.01 -14.40
C ARG A 94 -4.81 -17.63 -15.84
N GLY A 95 -5.41 -16.45 -16.05
CA GLY A 95 -5.78 -15.91 -17.35
C GLY A 95 -4.82 -14.79 -17.79
N THR A 96 -5.36 -13.76 -18.43
CA THR A 96 -4.59 -12.57 -18.77
C THR A 96 -4.27 -11.80 -17.49
N GLY A 97 -2.98 -11.62 -17.19
CA GLY A 97 -2.53 -10.75 -16.10
C GLY A 97 -2.98 -9.29 -16.30
N LEU A 98 -3.03 -8.54 -15.21
CA LEU A 98 -3.39 -7.12 -15.22
C LEU A 98 -2.17 -6.28 -14.89
N ASN A 99 -1.90 -5.24 -15.70
CA ASN A 99 -0.83 -4.28 -15.44
C ASN A 99 -1.43 -2.87 -15.31
N VAL A 100 -0.97 -2.13 -14.31
CA VAL A 100 -1.39 -0.76 -14.02
C VAL A 100 -0.16 0.08 -13.79
N ASN A 101 0.10 1.01 -14.71
CA ASN A 101 1.14 2.01 -14.55
C ASN A 101 0.64 3.19 -13.72
N GLY A 102 1.55 3.96 -13.15
CA GLY A 102 1.25 5.23 -12.51
C GLY A 102 2.43 5.76 -11.70
N GLY A 103 2.20 6.91 -11.07
CA GLY A 103 3.11 7.44 -10.06
C GLY A 103 3.19 6.55 -8.81
N ILE A 104 4.24 6.76 -8.05
CA ILE A 104 4.51 6.12 -6.76
C ILE A 104 5.16 7.11 -5.82
N ASN A 105 4.66 7.17 -4.59
CA ASN A 105 5.22 8.01 -3.55
C ASN A 105 6.34 7.25 -2.83
N GLY A 106 7.35 7.97 -2.36
CA GLY A 106 8.44 7.42 -1.55
C GLY A 106 8.66 8.22 -0.27
N TRP A 107 8.91 7.54 0.84
CA TRP A 107 9.32 8.16 2.10
C TRP A 107 10.02 7.17 3.02
N TYR A 108 10.78 7.66 3.99
CA TYR A 108 11.32 6.83 5.06
C TYR A 108 10.30 6.66 6.20
N GLY A 109 10.04 5.42 6.58
CA GLY A 109 9.16 5.08 7.69
C GLY A 109 9.74 5.43 9.06
N VAL A 110 8.91 5.29 10.09
CA VAL A 110 9.31 5.40 11.51
C VAL A 110 9.37 4.01 12.15
N ASP A 111 9.99 3.90 13.33
CA ASP A 111 9.92 2.71 14.18
C ASP A 111 10.39 1.37 13.55
N GLY A 112 11.47 1.41 12.77
CA GLY A 112 12.13 0.21 12.23
C GLY A 112 11.75 -0.14 10.79
N ASP A 113 10.77 0.56 10.23
CA ASP A 113 10.55 0.59 8.79
C ASP A 113 11.68 1.37 8.10
N GLY A 114 12.12 0.87 6.95
CA GLY A 114 13.07 1.54 6.07
C GLY A 114 12.36 2.44 5.07
N PHE A 115 12.79 2.40 3.81
CA PHE A 115 12.12 3.12 2.74
C PHE A 115 10.78 2.48 2.38
N ILE A 116 9.78 3.29 2.09
CA ILE A 116 8.43 2.86 1.73
C ILE A 116 8.10 3.38 0.34
N PHE A 117 7.70 2.47 -0.55
CA PHE A 117 7.04 2.81 -1.81
C PHE A 117 5.54 2.67 -1.65
N GLY A 118 4.78 3.73 -1.86
CA GLY A 118 3.34 3.76 -1.63
C GLY A 118 2.54 4.19 -2.85
N ARG A 119 1.40 3.52 -3.06
CA ARG A 119 0.33 4.03 -3.93
C ARG A 119 -0.95 4.17 -3.10
N SER A 120 -1.54 5.35 -3.18
CA SER A 120 -2.79 5.70 -2.50
C SER A 120 -3.83 6.12 -3.53
N GLN A 121 -5.10 5.79 -3.27
CA GLN A 121 -6.23 6.40 -3.93
C GLN A 121 -7.24 6.89 -2.89
N ASP A 122 -7.92 7.98 -3.21
CA ASP A 122 -9.14 8.36 -2.51
C ASP A 122 -10.15 7.21 -2.61
N ASN A 123 -10.83 6.94 -1.51
CA ASN A 123 -11.95 6.03 -1.55
C ASN A 123 -12.95 6.46 -2.60
N ARG A 124 -13.63 5.47 -3.20
CA ARG A 124 -14.79 5.68 -4.08
C ARG A 124 -14.47 6.25 -5.47
N LYS A 125 -13.19 6.40 -5.82
CA LYS A 125 -12.75 6.81 -7.16
C LYS A 125 -12.28 5.57 -7.96
N PRO A 126 -13.13 4.98 -8.82
CA PRO A 126 -12.73 3.82 -9.60
C PRO A 126 -11.69 4.24 -10.65
N ASP A 127 -10.50 3.65 -10.57
CA ASP A 127 -9.43 3.82 -11.55
C ASP A 127 -8.75 2.46 -11.85
N GLY A 128 -7.53 2.49 -12.40
CA GLY A 128 -6.75 1.28 -12.61
C GLY A 128 -6.38 0.56 -11.30
N PHE A 129 -6.22 1.29 -10.20
CA PHE A 129 -5.84 0.74 -8.90
C PHE A 129 -6.98 0.00 -8.21
N ASP A 130 -8.23 0.46 -8.33
CA ASP A 130 -9.40 -0.34 -7.91
C ASP A 130 -9.45 -1.70 -8.65
N LYS A 131 -9.25 -1.68 -9.99
CA LYS A 131 -9.18 -2.91 -10.79
C LYS A 131 -8.03 -3.83 -10.35
N LEU A 132 -6.87 -3.25 -10.03
CA LEU A 132 -5.71 -3.98 -9.51
C LEU A 132 -6.08 -4.73 -8.23
N LEU A 133 -6.65 -4.06 -7.23
CA LEU A 133 -6.96 -4.67 -5.94
C LEU A 133 -8.11 -5.68 -6.03
N ARG A 134 -9.05 -5.49 -6.96
CA ARG A 134 -10.02 -6.54 -7.31
C ARG A 134 -9.34 -7.78 -7.90
N ALA A 135 -8.36 -7.59 -8.78
CA ALA A 135 -7.59 -8.69 -9.34
C ALA A 135 -6.75 -9.39 -8.27
N VAL A 136 -6.07 -8.66 -7.37
CA VAL A 136 -5.29 -9.23 -6.25
C VAL A 136 -6.14 -10.14 -5.36
N THR A 137 -7.39 -9.75 -5.12
CA THR A 137 -8.30 -10.51 -4.25
C THR A 137 -9.07 -11.61 -4.99
N ALA A 138 -8.87 -11.77 -6.29
CA ALA A 138 -9.52 -12.81 -7.08
C ALA A 138 -8.94 -14.20 -6.73
N PRO A 139 -9.78 -15.27 -6.71
CA PRO A 139 -9.32 -16.61 -6.32
C PRO A 139 -8.23 -17.22 -7.21
N ASP A 140 -8.08 -16.72 -8.43
CA ASP A 140 -7.10 -17.16 -9.42
C ASP A 140 -5.82 -16.31 -9.45
N ALA A 141 -5.74 -15.26 -8.63
CA ALA A 141 -4.55 -14.42 -8.49
C ALA A 141 -3.43 -15.19 -7.80
N LYS A 142 -2.23 -15.15 -8.39
CA LYS A 142 -1.06 -15.92 -7.95
C LYS A 142 0.03 -15.05 -7.36
N ARG A 143 0.25 -13.90 -7.96
CA ARG A 143 1.33 -13.01 -7.56
C ARG A 143 0.96 -11.56 -7.84
N LEU A 144 1.30 -10.71 -6.90
CA LEU A 144 1.33 -9.26 -7.08
C LEU A 144 2.79 -8.83 -7.20
N ARG A 145 3.11 -8.01 -8.21
CA ARG A 145 4.44 -7.45 -8.41
C ARG A 145 4.38 -5.94 -8.56
N LEU A 146 5.28 -5.26 -7.87
CA LEU A 146 5.66 -3.86 -8.12
C LEU A 146 6.97 -3.85 -8.91
N SER A 147 7.05 -3.04 -9.95
CA SER A 147 8.29 -2.67 -10.64
C SER A 147 8.41 -1.15 -10.64
N VAL A 148 9.54 -0.61 -10.21
CA VAL A 148 9.85 0.84 -10.21
C VAL A 148 11.08 1.09 -11.06
N ALA A 149 10.93 1.87 -12.12
CA ALA A 149 12.02 2.26 -13.00
C ALA A 149 12.92 3.29 -12.32
N ALA A 150 14.23 3.16 -12.45
CA ALA A 150 15.17 4.16 -11.94
C ALA A 150 15.18 5.44 -12.81
N PRO A 151 15.41 6.63 -12.23
CA PRO A 151 15.39 7.90 -12.96
C PRO A 151 16.43 8.00 -14.08
N ASP A 152 17.62 7.45 -13.84
CA ASP A 152 18.76 7.53 -14.76
C ASP A 152 18.69 6.56 -15.95
N LYS A 153 17.70 5.65 -15.97
CA LYS A 153 17.49 4.55 -16.94
C LYS A 153 18.68 3.58 -17.10
N LYS A 154 19.77 3.77 -16.37
CA LYS A 154 20.97 2.92 -16.38
C LYS A 154 20.96 1.94 -15.22
N SER A 155 20.44 2.40 -14.08
CA SER A 155 20.21 1.60 -12.90
C SER A 155 19.09 0.61 -13.17
N ALA A 156 19.23 -0.61 -12.65
CA ALA A 156 18.21 -1.62 -12.77
C ALA A 156 16.92 -1.20 -12.02
N ALA A 157 15.78 -1.67 -12.50
CA ALA A 157 14.50 -1.43 -11.81
C ALA A 157 14.49 -2.13 -10.45
N PHE A 158 13.87 -1.48 -9.46
CA PHE A 158 13.45 -2.13 -8.23
C PHE A 158 12.23 -2.98 -8.52
N GLN A 159 12.24 -4.22 -8.05
CA GLN A 159 11.09 -5.12 -8.16
C GLN A 159 10.76 -5.73 -6.81
N ALA A 160 9.49 -5.77 -6.47
CA ALA A 160 8.99 -6.47 -5.30
C ALA A 160 7.84 -7.39 -5.69
N GLU A 161 7.77 -8.57 -5.09
CA GLU A 161 6.77 -9.60 -5.36
C GLU A 161 6.14 -10.12 -4.06
N LEU A 162 4.82 -10.32 -4.08
CA LEU A 162 4.04 -11.00 -3.07
C LEU A 162 3.36 -12.21 -3.70
N ALA A 163 3.63 -13.41 -3.17
CA ALA A 163 2.85 -14.58 -3.48
C ALA A 163 1.45 -14.45 -2.85
N LEU A 164 0.41 -14.60 -3.66
CA LEU A 164 -0.97 -14.40 -3.22
C LEU A 164 -1.65 -15.68 -2.75
N ASP A 165 -1.09 -16.85 -3.06
CA ASP A 165 -1.68 -18.15 -2.73
C ASP A 165 -2.01 -18.27 -1.22
N GLY A 166 -3.29 -18.30 -0.89
CA GLY A 166 -3.79 -18.40 0.47
C GLY A 166 -3.98 -17.05 1.19
N GLN A 167 -3.56 -15.94 0.60
CA GLN A 167 -3.66 -14.60 1.19
C GLN A 167 -4.89 -13.81 0.70
N GLN A 168 -5.52 -14.23 -0.40
CA GLN A 168 -6.54 -13.44 -1.09
C GLN A 168 -7.74 -13.09 -0.20
N ALA A 169 -8.16 -14.02 0.68
CA ALA A 169 -9.28 -13.80 1.59
C ALA A 169 -8.95 -12.73 2.64
N ALA A 170 -7.74 -12.79 3.23
CA ALA A 170 -7.28 -11.80 4.20
C ALA A 170 -7.13 -10.41 3.55
N ILE A 171 -6.52 -10.34 2.36
CA ILE A 171 -6.41 -9.06 1.63
C ILE A 171 -7.80 -8.50 1.33
N ARG A 172 -8.74 -9.36 0.89
CA ARG A 172 -10.13 -8.95 0.61
C ARG A 172 -10.82 -8.35 1.83
N GLU A 173 -10.64 -8.94 3.00
CA GLU A 173 -11.24 -8.43 4.25
C GLU A 173 -10.77 -7.00 4.59
N ILE A 174 -9.52 -6.69 4.26
CA ILE A 174 -8.95 -5.35 4.43
C ILE A 174 -9.51 -4.38 3.38
N VAL A 175 -9.44 -4.72 2.10
CA VAL A 175 -9.67 -3.74 1.02
C VAL A 175 -11.14 -3.59 0.61
N ALA A 176 -11.98 -4.62 0.81
CA ALA A 176 -13.37 -4.64 0.33
C ALA A 176 -14.22 -3.42 0.76
N PRO A 177 -14.08 -2.87 1.98
CA PRO A 177 -14.84 -1.67 2.37
C PRO A 177 -14.51 -0.41 1.56
N CYS A 178 -13.34 -0.36 0.92
CA CYS A 178 -12.88 0.78 0.12
C CYS A 178 -13.06 0.58 -1.40
N LEU A 179 -13.31 -0.66 -1.85
CA LEU A 179 -13.58 -0.99 -3.26
C LEU A 179 -15.04 -0.64 -3.61
N ARG A 180 -15.27 -0.06 -4.81
CA ARG A 180 -16.62 0.32 -5.29
C ARG A 180 -16.99 -0.31 -6.61
#